data_AF-A0A0V1M288-F1
#
_entry.id   AF-A0A0V1M288-F1
#
_cell.length_a   1.000
_cell.length_b   1.000
_cell.length_c   1.000
_cell.angle_alpha   90.00
_cell.angle_beta   90.00
_cell.angle_gamma   90.00
#
_symmetry.space_group_name_H-M   'P 1'
#
loop_
_entity.id
_entity.type
_entity.pdbx_description
1 polymer ?
#
loop_
_entity_poly.entity_id
_entity_poly.type
_entity_poly.pdbx_seq_one_letter_code
_entity_poly.pdbx_strand_id
1 'polypeptide(L)'
;MRQIEWKYSTDRAPWCGGYWERLVRSMKNALRKVLGKALLRSWELHTVLCELEARINDRPLTLLSEDPHDCAPLTPAHFLIGRELASLPIPA
;
A
#
# COMPACT_ATOMS: atom_id res chain seq x y z
N MET A 1 -2.34 -10.08 -27.08
CA MET A 1 -2.80 -10.74 -25.84
C MET A 1 -1.59 -10.91 -24.95
N ARG A 2 -1.61 -10.42 -23.69
CA ARG A 2 -0.50 -10.65 -22.76
C ARG A 2 -0.60 -12.09 -22.25
N GLN A 3 0.44 -12.88 -22.44
CA GLN A 3 0.51 -14.26 -21.96
C GLN A 3 0.79 -14.23 -20.45
N ILE A 4 -0.16 -14.69 -19.64
CA ILE A 4 -0.01 -14.78 -18.18
C ILE A 4 0.58 -16.15 -17.85
N GLU A 5 1.75 -16.18 -17.22
CA GLU A 5 2.37 -17.39 -16.69
C GLU A 5 1.97 -17.57 -15.22
N TRP A 6 1.27 -18.66 -14.91
CA TRP A 6 0.89 -18.99 -13.53
C TRP A 6 2.00 -19.78 -12.85
N LYS A 7 2.50 -19.28 -11.73
CA LYS A 7 3.50 -19.96 -10.88
C LYS A 7 2.90 -20.19 -9.49
N TYR A 8 2.93 -21.43 -9.03
CA TYR A 8 2.44 -21.81 -7.71
C TYR A 8 3.61 -21.99 -6.74
N SER A 9 3.37 -21.66 -5.48
CA SER A 9 4.32 -21.99 -4.41
C SER A 9 4.41 -23.50 -4.22
N THR A 10 5.58 -23.98 -3.81
CA THR A 10 5.76 -25.37 -3.40
C THR A 10 4.85 -25.69 -2.23
N ASP A 11 4.24 -26.88 -2.27
CA ASP A 11 3.40 -27.36 -1.19
C ASP A 11 4.16 -27.37 0.14
N ARG A 12 3.50 -26.92 1.21
CA ARG A 12 4.08 -26.83 2.57
C ARG A 12 5.34 -25.96 2.70
N ALA A 13 5.53 -24.99 1.80
CA ALA A 13 6.60 -23.99 1.89
C ALA A 13 6.05 -22.60 2.31
N PRO A 14 5.63 -22.41 3.58
CA PRO A 14 5.00 -21.16 4.04
C PRO A 14 5.93 -19.93 3.91
N TRP A 15 7.25 -20.13 3.93
CA TRP A 15 8.22 -19.04 3.77
C TRP A 15 8.17 -18.39 2.38
N CYS A 16 7.70 -19.10 1.35
CA CYS A 16 7.57 -18.55 -0.01
C CYS A 16 6.57 -17.39 -0.09
N GLY A 17 5.59 -17.35 0.83
CA GLY A 17 4.54 -16.32 0.87
C GLY A 17 4.86 -15.11 1.76
N GLY A 18 6.01 -15.09 2.44
CA GLY A 18 6.26 -14.16 3.56
C GLY A 18 6.13 -12.68 3.21
N TYR A 19 6.50 -12.27 1.99
CA TYR A 19 6.30 -10.90 1.51
C TYR A 19 4.81 -10.52 1.45
N TRP A 20 3.99 -11.36 0.81
CA TRP A 20 2.55 -11.16 0.68
C TRP A 20 1.86 -11.15 2.04
N GLU A 21 2.22 -12.08 2.92
CA GLU A 21 1.69 -12.15 4.28
C GLU A 21 2.03 -10.88 5.08
N ARG A 22 3.25 -10.35 4.92
CA ARG A 22 3.66 -9.10 5.57
C ARG A 22 2.87 -7.90 5.05
N LEU A 23 2.55 -7.88 3.76
CA LEU A 23 1.70 -6.84 3.17
C LEU A 23 0.25 -6.93 3.71
N VAL A 24 -0.33 -8.13 3.75
CA VAL A 24 -1.65 -8.39 4.35
C VAL A 24 -1.70 -7.94 5.81
N ARG A 25 -0.64 -8.23 6.58
CA ARG A 25 -0.52 -7.76 7.97
C ARG A 25 -0.52 -6.23 8.07
N SER A 26 0.18 -5.54 7.17
CA SER A 26 0.24 -4.07 7.16
C SER A 26 -1.14 -3.46 6.90
N MET A 27 -1.87 -4.00 5.93
CA MET A 27 -3.24 -3.58 5.62
C MET A 27 -4.21 -3.84 6.80
N LYS A 28 -4.18 -5.04 7.39
CA LYS A 28 -5.03 -5.38 8.55
C LYS A 28 -4.73 -4.49 9.76
N ASN A 29 -3.47 -4.15 9.98
CA ASN A 29 -3.08 -3.24 11.07
C ASN A 29 -3.61 -1.82 10.84
N ALA A 30 -3.54 -1.32 9.61
CA ALA A 30 -4.08 -0.01 9.27
C ALA A 30 -5.61 0.02 9.42
N LEU A 31 -6.31 -1.01 8.93
CA LEU A 31 -7.76 -1.17 9.09
C LEU A 31 -8.18 -1.18 10.57
N ARG A 32 -7.51 -1.96 11.42
CA ARG A 32 -7.82 -2.01 12.85
C ARG A 32 -7.64 -0.65 13.53
N LYS A 33 -6.61 0.11 13.14
CA LYS A 33 -6.36 1.45 13.70
C LYS A 33 -7.39 2.47 13.26
N VAL A 34 -7.82 2.43 11.99
CA VAL A 34 -8.79 3.38 11.44
C VAL A 34 -10.22 3.06 11.90
N LEU A 35 -10.61 1.78 11.85
CA LEU A 35 -12.00 1.38 12.11
C LEU A 35 -12.32 1.17 13.59
N GLY A 36 -11.35 0.72 14.39
CA GLY A 36 -11.60 0.36 15.78
C GLY A 36 -12.72 -0.68 15.93
N LYS A 37 -13.88 -0.23 16.44
CA LYS A 37 -15.10 -1.05 16.62
C LYS A 37 -16.25 -0.66 15.67
N ALA A 38 -16.00 0.21 14.69
CA ALA A 38 -17.02 0.66 13.77
C ALA A 38 -17.51 -0.48 12.87
N LEU A 39 -18.82 -0.52 12.61
CA LEU A 39 -19.44 -1.38 11.60
C LEU A 39 -19.72 -0.53 10.37
N LEU A 40 -19.09 -0.90 9.26
CA LEU A 40 -19.23 -0.18 7.99
C LEU A 40 -20.15 -0.92 7.03
N ARG A 41 -20.86 -0.15 6.21
CA ARG A 41 -21.50 -0.65 5.00
C ARG A 41 -20.43 -0.99 3.95
N SER A 42 -20.82 -1.76 2.95
CA SER A 42 -19.89 -2.24 1.90
C SER A 42 -19.17 -1.10 1.17
N TRP A 43 -19.87 -0.02 0.83
CA TRP A 43 -19.28 1.12 0.13
C TRP A 43 -18.34 1.95 1.02
N GLU A 44 -18.67 2.10 2.31
CA GLU A 44 -17.79 2.77 3.28
C GLU A 44 -16.49 1.99 3.46
N LEU A 45 -16.59 0.65 3.55
CA LEU A 45 -15.42 -0.21 3.61
C LEU A 45 -14.57 -0.10 2.35
N HIS A 46 -15.20 -0.04 1.17
CA HIS A 46 -14.48 0.14 -0.09
C HIS A 46 -13.68 1.45 -0.11
N THR A 47 -14.31 2.57 0.27
CA THR A 47 -13.62 3.87 0.36
C THR A 47 -12.43 3.81 1.32
N VAL A 48 -12.62 3.25 2.52
CA VAL A 48 -11.53 3.11 3.50
C VAL A 48 -10.40 2.24 2.95
N LEU A 49 -10.71 1.16 2.23
CA LEU A 49 -9.69 0.31 1.62
C LEU A 49 -8.89 1.06 0.56
N CYS A 50 -9.53 1.86 -0.31
CA CYS A 50 -8.84 2.68 -1.31
C CYS A 50 -7.93 3.73 -0.66
N GLU A 51 -8.39 4.39 0.41
CA GLU A 51 -7.54 5.34 1.15
C GLU A 51 -6.34 4.66 1.78
N LEU A 52 -6.55 3.49 2.41
CA LEU A 52 -5.47 2.73 3.02
C LEU A 52 -4.47 2.19 1.99
N GLU A 53 -4.94 1.77 0.82
CA GLU A 53 -4.10 1.38 -0.31
C GLU A 53 -3.19 2.53 -0.73
N ALA A 54 -3.76 3.71 -0.97
CA ALA A 54 -2.98 4.90 -1.33
C ALA A 54 -1.92 5.21 -0.27
N ARG A 55 -2.29 5.21 1.02
CA ARG A 55 -1.34 5.48 2.11
C ARG A 55 -0.23 4.44 2.24
N ILE A 56 -0.50 3.16 1.97
CA ILE A 56 0.54 2.13 1.98
C ILE A 56 1.47 2.31 0.79
N ASN A 57 0.93 2.64 -0.38
CA ASN A 57 1.71 2.83 -1.60
C ASN A 57 2.52 4.13 -1.63
N ASP A 58 2.14 5.14 -0.85
CA ASP A 58 2.92 6.37 -0.66
C ASP A 58 3.90 6.31 0.52
N ARG A 59 3.96 5.19 1.22
CA ARG A 59 4.86 5.05 2.36
C ARG A 59 6.33 5.12 1.88
N PRO A 60 7.18 5.99 2.44
CA PRO A 60 8.60 6.06 2.12
C PRO A 60 9.30 4.70 2.32
N LEU A 61 10.06 4.28 1.31
CA LEU A 61 11.01 3.16 1.35
C LEU A 61 12.43 3.61 1.67
N THR A 62 12.71 4.89 1.44
CA THR A 62 14.00 5.54 1.69
C THR A 62 13.89 6.51 2.86
N LEU A 63 15.04 6.94 3.37
CA LEU A 63 15.10 7.91 4.45
C LEU A 63 14.46 9.23 4.00
N LEU A 64 13.75 9.86 4.93
CA LEU A 64 13.28 11.23 4.74
C LEU A 64 14.48 12.15 4.96
N SER A 65 14.81 12.96 3.96
CA SER A 65 15.76 14.06 4.16
C SER A 65 15.06 15.26 4.77
N GLU A 66 15.79 15.99 5.61
CA GLU A 66 15.37 17.28 6.15
C GLU A 66 15.78 18.45 5.23
N ASP A 67 16.63 18.18 4.23
CA ASP A 67 17.05 19.18 3.25
C ASP A 67 15.97 19.37 2.17
N PRO A 68 15.42 20.58 1.98
CA PRO A 68 14.44 20.88 0.93
C PRO A 68 14.98 20.71 -0.51
N HIS A 69 16.31 20.65 -0.69
CA HIS A 69 16.95 20.44 -1.97
C HIS A 69 17.16 18.97 -2.32
N ASP A 70 16.98 18.06 -1.35
CA ASP A 70 17.08 16.64 -1.60
C ASP A 70 15.84 16.10 -2.33
N CYS A 71 16.05 15.01 -3.06
CA CYS A 71 14.96 14.33 -3.77
C CYS A 71 13.91 13.80 -2.80
N ALA A 72 12.64 13.85 -3.21
CA ALA A 72 11.54 13.21 -2.51
C ALA A 72 11.84 11.70 -2.29
N PRO A 73 11.39 11.13 -1.16
CA PRO A 73 11.65 9.74 -0.85
C PRO A 73 11.01 8.82 -1.90
N LEU A 74 11.70 7.74 -2.25
CA LEU A 74 11.10 6.68 -3.07
C LEU A 74 9.97 5.97 -2.31
N THR A 75 8.83 5.80 -2.97
CA THR A 75 7.63 5.12 -2.48
C THR A 75 7.29 3.94 -3.40
N PRO A 76 6.51 2.95 -2.95
CA PRO A 76 5.99 1.92 -3.86
C PRO A 76 5.24 2.49 -5.08
N ALA A 77 4.51 3.59 -4.91
CA ALA A 77 3.78 4.27 -5.99
C ALA A 77 4.71 4.74 -7.12
N HIS A 78 5.93 5.20 -6.79
CA HIS A 78 6.96 5.54 -7.79
C HIS A 78 7.33 4.34 -8.68
N PHE A 79 7.35 3.13 -8.15
CA PHE A 79 7.65 1.93 -8.94
C PHE A 79 6.45 1.43 -9.75
N LEU A 80 5.23 1.57 -9.22
CA LEU A 80 4.02 1.04 -9.84
C LEU A 80 3.45 1.98 -10.92
N ILE A 81 3.46 3.29 -10.67
CA ILE A 81 2.77 4.32 -11.47
C ILE A 81 3.75 5.40 -11.94
N GLY A 82 4.90 5.57 -11.28
CA GLY A 82 5.89 6.61 -11.61
C GLY A 82 5.66 7.95 -10.89
N ARG A 83 4.71 8.03 -9.96
CA ARG A 83 4.38 9.21 -9.15
C ARG A 83 3.74 8.81 -7.82
N GLU A 84 3.65 9.74 -6.88
CA GLU A 84 2.87 9.58 -5.64
C GLU A 84 1.35 9.56 -5.92
N LEU A 85 0.60 8.83 -5.09
CA LEU A 85 -0.86 8.67 -5.17
C LEU A 85 -1.60 9.75 -4.35
N ALA A 86 -1.11 10.08 -3.16
CA ALA A 86 -1.74 10.98 -2.21
C ALA A 86 -1.32 12.45 -2.39
N SER A 87 -1.28 12.93 -3.63
CA SER A 87 -1.38 14.39 -3.82
C SER A 87 -2.79 14.81 -3.42
N LEU A 88 -2.94 15.36 -2.21
CA LEU A 88 -4.16 16.09 -1.86
C LEU A 88 -4.32 17.19 -2.92
N PRO A 89 -5.55 17.44 -3.45
CA PRO A 89 -5.75 18.64 -4.24
C PRO A 89 -5.34 19.82 -3.36
N ILE A 90 -4.35 20.58 -3.81
CA ILE A 90 -3.97 21.83 -3.17
C ILE A 90 -5.23 22.70 -3.22
N PRO A 91 -5.77 23.15 -2.07
CA PRO A 91 -6.90 24.07 -2.11
C PRO A 91 -6.50 25.30 -2.91
N ALA A 92 -7.36 25.67 -3.86
CA ALA A 92 -7.19 26.85 -4.71
C ALA A 92 -7.11 28.15 -3.88
#